data_AF-A0A9Q9IDK3-F1
#
_entry.id   AF-A0A9Q9IDK3-F1
#
_cell.length_a   1.000
_cell.length_b   1.000
_cell.length_c   1.000
_cell.angle_alpha   90.00
_cell.angle_beta   90.00
_cell.angle_gamma   90.00
#
_symmetry.space_group_name_H-M   'P 1'
#
loop_
_entity.id
_entity.type
_entity.pdbx_description
1 polymer ?
#
loop_
_entity_poly.entity_id
_entity_poly.type
_entity_poly.pdbx_seq_one_letter_code
_entity_poly.pdbx_strand_id
1 'polypeptide(L)'
;MGLWDVKRDDERDNWVLDALVTVGPLWFGMSLDEVIAALGSRPGASSSGTLGVGVLSYPHMTAYFRAAILYCVAIDALIGPQVTVDGVKLVGRVPSEVEHWALEYVERHDVELAYSPGADPHLVDLGLVVRAQRAGDVVLTRPLFLGERVDDVWHYVPIEEWHPYG
;
A
#
# COMPACT_ATOMS: atom_id res chain seq x y z
N MET A 1 5.33 -23.15 2.70
CA MET A 1 5.82 -22.02 1.89
C MET A 1 7.21 -21.67 2.37
N GLY A 2 8.17 -21.59 1.45
CA GLY A 2 9.48 -21.00 1.72
C GLY A 2 9.34 -19.52 2.05
N LEU A 3 10.37 -18.94 2.67
CA LEU A 3 10.40 -17.54 3.11
C LEU A 3 10.17 -16.52 1.97
N TRP A 4 10.32 -16.96 0.72
CA TRP A 4 10.24 -16.12 -0.49
C TRP A 4 9.15 -16.58 -1.47
N ASP A 5 8.24 -17.45 -1.04
CA ASP A 5 7.15 -17.91 -1.91
C ASP A 5 6.17 -16.76 -2.16
N VAL A 6 6.05 -16.38 -3.43
CA VAL A 6 5.07 -15.38 -3.89
C VAL A 6 3.74 -16.09 -4.12
N LYS A 7 2.70 -15.63 -3.42
CA LYS A 7 1.32 -16.10 -3.58
C LYS A 7 0.85 -15.82 -5.00
N ARG A 8 0.23 -16.81 -5.65
CA ARG A 8 -0.29 -16.64 -7.01
C ARG A 8 -1.50 -15.73 -7.02
N ASP A 9 -1.74 -15.04 -8.14
CA ASP A 9 -2.87 -14.12 -8.28
C ASP A 9 -4.23 -14.76 -7.97
N ASP A 10 -4.43 -16.04 -8.33
CA ASP A 10 -5.67 -16.79 -8.09
C ASP A 10 -5.85 -17.19 -6.61
N GLU A 11 -4.77 -17.16 -5.84
CA GLU A 11 -4.79 -17.45 -4.41
C GLU A 11 -4.97 -16.15 -3.59
N ARG A 12 -4.76 -14.97 -4.19
CA ARG A 12 -4.88 -13.66 -3.51
C ARG A 12 -6.34 -13.23 -3.41
N ASP A 13 -6.68 -12.60 -2.29
CA ASP A 13 -7.95 -11.88 -2.20
C ASP A 13 -7.93 -10.71 -3.18
N ASN A 14 -9.07 -10.44 -3.83
CA ASN A 14 -9.16 -9.37 -4.81
C ASN A 14 -9.74 -8.12 -4.16
N TRP A 15 -8.93 -7.06 -4.10
CA TRP A 15 -9.31 -5.77 -3.57
C TRP A 15 -9.38 -4.74 -4.70
N VAL A 16 -10.28 -3.78 -4.52
CA VAL A 16 -10.45 -2.64 -5.42
C VAL A 16 -10.05 -1.40 -4.65
N LEU A 17 -9.34 -0.50 -5.32
CA LEU A 17 -9.07 0.85 -4.82
C LEU A 17 -10.22 1.77 -5.22
N ASP A 18 -10.83 2.42 -4.24
CA ASP A 18 -11.60 3.64 -4.44
C ASP A 18 -10.75 4.82 -3.95
N ALA A 19 -10.32 5.66 -4.89
CA ALA A 19 -9.28 6.66 -4.70
C ALA A 19 -9.54 7.51 -3.45
N LEU A 20 -8.57 7.55 -2.52
CA LEU A 20 -8.62 8.30 -1.26
C LEU A 20 -9.73 7.90 -0.27
N VAL A 21 -10.60 6.95 -0.62
CA VAL A 21 -11.75 6.56 0.22
C VAL A 21 -11.56 5.16 0.79
N THR A 22 -11.32 4.16 -0.07
CA THR A 22 -11.29 2.75 0.34
C THR A 22 -10.20 1.95 -0.35
N VAL A 23 -9.70 0.92 0.34
CA VAL A 23 -8.84 -0.11 -0.24
C VAL A 23 -9.31 -1.48 0.25
N GLY A 24 -10.03 -2.19 -0.62
CA GLY A 24 -10.70 -3.44 -0.24
C GLY A 24 -11.71 -3.24 0.89
N PRO A 25 -11.60 -3.95 2.03
CA PRO A 25 -12.52 -3.83 3.16
C PRO A 25 -12.23 -2.61 4.06
N LEU A 26 -11.14 -1.86 3.80
CA LEU A 26 -10.68 -0.78 4.67
C LEU A 26 -11.13 0.57 4.14
N TRP A 27 -11.62 1.42 5.04
CA TRP A 27 -11.91 2.83 4.76
C TRP A 27 -10.91 3.72 5.49
N PHE A 28 -10.39 4.72 4.78
CA PHE A 28 -9.56 5.72 5.43
C PHE A 28 -10.43 6.52 6.43
N GLY A 29 -9.85 6.80 7.61
CA GLY A 29 -10.59 7.33 8.75
C GLY A 29 -11.02 6.29 9.78
N MET A 30 -10.96 4.98 9.47
CA MET A 30 -11.29 3.92 10.43
C MET A 30 -10.39 3.97 11.67
N SER A 31 -10.99 3.72 12.84
CA SER A 31 -10.26 3.46 14.07
C SER A 31 -9.56 2.10 14.04
N LEU A 32 -8.66 1.88 15.01
CA LEU A 32 -7.92 0.62 15.17
C LEU A 32 -8.86 -0.59 15.29
N ASP A 33 -9.93 -0.47 16.10
CA ASP A 33 -10.89 -1.55 16.33
C ASP A 33 -11.73 -1.86 15.08
N GLU A 34 -12.09 -0.83 14.32
CA GLU A 34 -12.82 -0.99 13.05
C GLU A 34 -11.98 -1.72 12.00
N VAL A 35 -10.67 -1.43 11.92
CA VAL A 35 -9.76 -2.15 11.03
C VAL A 35 -9.65 -3.63 11.43
N ILE A 36 -9.51 -3.93 12.72
CA ILE A 36 -9.47 -5.32 13.21
C ILE A 36 -10.78 -6.05 12.89
N ALA A 37 -11.92 -5.38 13.07
CA ALA A 37 -13.22 -5.94 12.76
C ALA A 37 -13.40 -6.19 11.25
N ALA A 38 -13.00 -5.23 10.39
CA ALA A 38 -13.11 -5.33 8.94
C ALA A 38 -12.28 -6.48 8.36
N LEU A 39 -11.10 -6.73 8.92
CA LEU A 39 -10.21 -7.82 8.49
C LEU A 39 -10.54 -9.17 9.11
N GLY A 40 -11.44 -9.19 10.12
CA GLY A 40 -11.86 -10.40 10.81
C GLY A 40 -10.72 -11.18 11.49
N SER A 41 -9.56 -10.57 11.68
CA SER A 41 -8.36 -11.21 12.19
C SER A 41 -7.57 -10.26 13.09
N ARG A 42 -6.80 -10.83 14.03
CA ARG A 42 -5.93 -10.04 14.90
C ARG A 42 -4.60 -9.75 14.19
N PRO A 43 -4.01 -8.57 14.40
CA PRO A 43 -2.70 -8.24 13.88
C PRO A 43 -1.64 -9.16 14.51
N GLY A 44 -0.59 -9.45 13.75
CA GLY A 44 0.58 -10.18 14.25
C GLY A 44 1.40 -9.34 15.23
N ALA A 45 1.43 -8.02 15.02
CA ALA A 45 1.98 -7.06 15.97
C ALA A 45 1.19 -5.75 15.92
N SER A 46 1.11 -5.07 17.06
CA SER A 46 0.56 -3.71 17.17
C SER A 46 1.54 -2.84 17.93
N SER A 47 1.84 -1.66 17.43
CA SER A 47 2.63 -0.67 18.16
C SER A 47 1.91 0.69 18.15
N SER A 48 2.09 1.43 19.24
CA SER A 48 1.80 2.85 19.28
C SER A 48 3.14 3.55 19.34
N GLY A 49 3.55 4.15 18.24
CA GLY A 49 4.79 4.89 18.14
C GLY A 49 4.76 6.17 18.97
N THR A 50 5.95 6.71 19.22
CA THR A 50 6.12 8.07 19.72
C THR A 50 5.61 9.03 18.64
N LEU A 51 4.87 10.10 19.03
CA LEU A 51 4.16 11.06 18.14
C LEU A 51 2.74 10.67 17.71
N GLY A 52 2.12 9.66 18.35
CA GLY A 52 0.69 9.36 18.11
C GLY A 52 0.42 8.68 16.76
N VAL A 53 1.46 8.07 16.18
CA VAL A 53 1.33 7.18 15.02
C VAL A 53 1.10 5.76 15.53
N GLY A 54 -0.04 5.18 15.21
CA GLY A 54 -0.35 3.77 15.50
C GLY A 54 0.01 2.88 14.32
N VAL A 55 0.39 1.63 14.58
CA VAL A 55 0.68 0.64 13.54
C VAL A 55 0.03 -0.69 13.89
N LEU A 56 -0.70 -1.26 12.93
CA LEU A 56 -1.11 -2.65 12.94
C LEU A 56 -0.38 -3.39 11.83
N SER A 57 0.43 -4.38 12.22
CA SER A 57 1.16 -5.22 11.28
C SER A 57 0.47 -6.58 11.14
N TYR A 58 0.03 -6.87 9.93
CA TYR A 58 -0.47 -8.17 9.50
C TYR A 58 0.58 -8.82 8.58
N PRO A 59 0.57 -10.15 8.41
CA PRO A 59 1.48 -10.80 7.47
C PRO A 59 1.37 -10.25 6.03
N HIS A 60 0.16 -9.88 5.62
CA HIS A 60 -0.16 -9.50 4.24
C HIS A 60 -0.24 -7.99 4.00
N MET A 61 -0.15 -7.17 5.06
CA MET A 61 -0.18 -5.71 4.96
C MET A 61 0.19 -5.03 6.30
N THR A 62 0.49 -3.73 6.23
CA THR A 62 0.63 -2.88 7.41
C THR A 62 -0.32 -1.69 7.30
N ALA A 63 -1.06 -1.44 8.38
CA ALA A 63 -1.98 -0.31 8.49
C ALA A 63 -1.42 0.73 9.47
N TYR A 64 -1.41 1.99 9.04
CA TYR A 64 -0.85 3.11 9.79
C TYR A 64 -1.94 4.11 10.17
N PHE A 65 -1.84 4.58 11.42
CA PHE A 65 -2.82 5.44 12.05
C PHE A 65 -2.16 6.73 12.47
N ARG A 66 -2.86 7.86 12.33
CA ARG A 66 -2.46 9.17 12.84
C ARG A 66 -3.64 9.73 13.59
N ALA A 67 -3.43 10.27 14.79
CA ALA A 67 -4.52 10.74 15.64
C ALA A 67 -5.65 9.68 15.80
N ALA A 68 -5.25 8.41 15.93
CA ALA A 68 -6.12 7.24 16.08
C ALA A 68 -7.03 6.87 14.88
N ILE A 69 -6.82 7.46 13.70
CA ILE A 69 -7.53 7.12 12.46
C ILE A 69 -6.59 6.59 11.38
N LEU A 70 -7.07 5.63 10.60
CA LEU A 70 -6.35 4.99 9.49
C LEU A 70 -6.10 6.03 8.39
N TYR A 71 -4.84 6.20 7.98
CA TYR A 71 -4.48 7.16 6.95
C TYR A 71 -3.62 6.58 5.83
N CYS A 72 -2.96 5.44 6.10
CA CYS A 72 -2.07 4.80 5.15
C CYS A 72 -2.13 3.27 5.30
N VAL A 73 -2.13 2.56 4.18
CA VAL A 73 -2.10 1.10 4.11
C VAL A 73 -1.01 0.67 3.14
N ALA A 74 -0.06 -0.14 3.58
CA ALA A 74 0.98 -0.74 2.76
C ALA A 74 0.69 -2.23 2.54
N ILE A 75 0.69 -2.70 1.30
CA ILE A 75 0.38 -4.10 0.98
C ILE A 75 1.66 -4.91 0.73
N ASP A 76 1.81 -6.06 1.39
CA ASP A 76 2.97 -6.94 1.18
C ASP A 76 2.98 -7.52 -0.26
N ALA A 77 4.13 -7.46 -0.94
CA ALA A 77 4.22 -7.89 -2.32
C ALA A 77 4.07 -9.42 -2.50
N LEU A 78 4.44 -10.22 -1.50
CA LEU A 78 4.52 -11.68 -1.61
C LEU A 78 3.18 -12.33 -1.29
N ILE A 79 2.50 -11.86 -0.24
CA ILE A 79 1.30 -12.52 0.29
C ILE A 79 0.09 -11.58 0.44
N GLY A 80 0.27 -10.29 0.12
CA GLY A 80 -0.79 -9.28 0.12
C GLY A 80 -1.99 -9.61 -0.78
N PRO A 81 -3.17 -9.05 -0.47
CA PRO A 81 -4.29 -9.06 -1.41
C PRO A 81 -3.89 -8.40 -2.73
N GLN A 82 -4.48 -8.84 -3.84
CA GLN A 82 -4.30 -8.20 -5.12
C GLN A 82 -5.18 -6.95 -5.18
N VAL A 83 -4.56 -5.76 -5.17
CA VAL A 83 -5.29 -4.50 -5.38
C VAL A 83 -5.34 -4.17 -6.87
N THR A 84 -6.49 -3.69 -7.33
CA THR A 84 -6.73 -3.31 -8.72
C THR A 84 -7.23 -1.87 -8.88
N VAL A 85 -6.80 -1.23 -9.97
CA VAL A 85 -7.31 0.06 -10.48
C VAL A 85 -7.62 -0.13 -11.96
N ASP A 86 -8.87 0.11 -12.36
CA ASP A 86 -9.36 -0.14 -13.73
C ASP A 86 -9.01 -1.54 -14.27
N GLY A 87 -9.08 -2.55 -13.39
CA GLY A 87 -8.75 -3.93 -13.70
C GLY A 87 -7.24 -4.24 -13.79
N VAL A 88 -6.37 -3.24 -13.65
CA VAL A 88 -4.92 -3.42 -13.61
C VAL A 88 -4.47 -3.80 -12.22
N LYS A 89 -3.68 -4.87 -12.13
CA LYS A 89 -3.13 -5.44 -10.91
C LYS A 89 -1.91 -4.64 -10.44
N LEU A 90 -1.86 -4.28 -9.16
CA LEU A 90 -0.79 -3.43 -8.60
C LEU A 90 0.17 -4.14 -7.65
N VAL A 91 -0.26 -5.20 -6.97
CA VAL A 91 0.54 -5.92 -5.95
C VAL A 91 1.31 -7.07 -6.59
N GLY A 92 2.55 -7.30 -6.16
CA GLY A 92 3.34 -8.45 -6.58
C GLY A 92 3.74 -8.43 -8.06
N ARG A 93 3.77 -7.26 -8.70
CA ARG A 93 4.05 -7.07 -10.12
C ARG A 93 5.49 -6.66 -10.36
N VAL A 94 5.93 -6.72 -11.61
CA VAL A 94 7.21 -6.15 -12.01
C VAL A 94 7.12 -4.62 -11.94
N PRO A 95 8.03 -3.91 -11.23
CA PRO A 95 7.95 -2.45 -11.07
C PRO A 95 7.83 -1.69 -12.39
N SER A 96 8.60 -2.07 -13.42
CA SER A 96 8.55 -1.41 -14.72
C SER A 96 7.21 -1.58 -15.45
N GLU A 97 6.48 -2.69 -15.23
CA GLU A 97 5.13 -2.87 -15.80
C GLU A 97 4.14 -1.89 -15.18
N VAL A 98 4.19 -1.72 -13.85
CA VAL A 98 3.29 -0.84 -13.13
C VAL A 98 3.65 0.63 -13.34
N GLU A 99 4.94 0.96 -13.43
CA GLU A 99 5.37 2.31 -13.79
C GLU A 99 4.92 2.70 -15.20
N HIS A 100 5.05 1.80 -16.17
CA HIS A 100 4.54 2.05 -17.52
C HIS A 100 3.03 2.28 -17.53
N TRP A 101 2.27 1.44 -16.81
CA TRP A 101 0.83 1.66 -16.62
C TRP A 101 0.51 3.00 -15.96
N ALA A 102 1.26 3.41 -14.94
CA ALA A 102 1.04 4.67 -14.23
C ALA A 102 1.19 5.87 -15.17
N LEU A 103 2.21 5.86 -16.03
CA LEU A 103 2.42 6.89 -17.04
C LEU A 103 1.25 6.94 -18.03
N GLU A 104 0.82 5.80 -18.57
CA GLU A 104 -0.35 5.77 -19.46
C GLU A 104 -1.65 6.19 -18.76
N TYR A 105 -1.79 5.87 -17.48
CA TYR A 105 -2.96 6.23 -16.69
C TYR A 105 -3.03 7.75 -16.54
N VAL A 106 -1.92 8.42 -16.24
CA VAL A 106 -1.83 9.88 -16.16
C VAL A 106 -2.06 10.56 -17.51
N GLU A 107 -1.69 9.93 -18.62
CA GLU A 107 -2.02 10.45 -19.96
C GLU A 107 -3.52 10.35 -20.29
N ARG A 108 -4.18 9.29 -19.83
CA ARG A 108 -5.59 9.00 -20.11
C ARG A 108 -6.55 9.67 -19.13
N HIS A 109 -6.10 9.88 -17.90
CA HIS A 109 -6.87 10.42 -16.79
C HIS A 109 -6.12 11.64 -16.26
N ASP A 110 -6.78 12.78 -16.11
CA ASP A 110 -6.19 14.04 -15.63
C ASP A 110 -5.78 13.92 -14.14
N VAL A 111 -4.68 13.20 -13.91
CA VAL A 111 -4.19 12.75 -12.61
C VAL A 111 -2.75 13.22 -12.46
N GLU A 112 -2.44 13.78 -11.31
CA GLU A 112 -1.11 14.28 -10.99
C GLU A 112 -0.15 13.13 -10.67
N LEU A 113 1.00 13.16 -11.34
CA LEU A 113 2.12 12.24 -11.11
C LEU A 113 3.28 12.97 -10.44
N ALA A 114 3.65 12.48 -9.27
CA ALA A 114 4.87 12.84 -8.56
C ALA A 114 5.78 11.62 -8.41
N TYR A 115 6.98 11.82 -7.87
CA TYR A 115 7.90 10.74 -7.55
C TYR A 115 8.42 10.90 -6.13
N SER A 116 8.52 9.78 -5.41
CA SER A 116 9.18 9.75 -4.11
C SER A 116 10.69 10.02 -4.26
N PRO A 117 11.41 10.35 -3.16
CA PRO A 117 12.87 10.38 -3.18
C PRO A 117 13.53 9.05 -3.59
N GLY A 118 12.81 7.94 -3.45
CA GLY A 118 13.21 6.60 -3.92
C GLY A 118 12.93 6.35 -5.40
N ALA A 119 12.49 7.37 -6.16
CA ALA A 119 12.01 7.26 -7.53
C ALA A 119 10.79 6.32 -7.69
N ASP A 120 9.97 6.21 -6.65
CA ASP A 120 8.72 5.46 -6.73
C ASP A 120 7.61 6.36 -7.31
N PRO A 121 6.87 5.90 -8.34
CA PRO A 121 5.73 6.65 -8.89
C PRO A 121 4.67 6.93 -7.83
N HIS A 122 4.17 8.16 -7.81
CA HIS A 122 3.08 8.60 -6.95
C HIS A 122 1.95 9.22 -7.77
N LEU A 123 0.81 8.53 -7.84
CA LEU A 123 -0.42 9.06 -8.44
C LEU A 123 -1.22 9.76 -7.34
N VAL A 124 -1.09 11.08 -7.26
CA VAL A 124 -1.56 11.90 -6.12
C VAL A 124 -3.07 11.82 -5.96
N ASP A 125 -3.82 11.90 -7.06
CA ASP A 125 -5.29 11.81 -7.06
C ASP A 125 -5.82 10.46 -6.60
N LEU A 126 -5.01 9.40 -6.73
CA LEU A 126 -5.37 8.06 -6.27
C LEU A 126 -4.91 7.79 -4.83
N GLY A 127 -4.03 8.63 -4.29
CA GLY A 127 -3.30 8.34 -3.05
C GLY A 127 -2.42 7.10 -3.18
N LEU A 128 -1.88 6.82 -4.37
CA LEU A 128 -1.13 5.58 -4.65
C LEU A 128 0.36 5.86 -4.79
N VAL A 129 1.18 5.24 -3.94
CA VAL A 129 2.64 5.18 -4.10
C VAL A 129 3.06 3.78 -4.50
N VAL A 130 3.67 3.62 -5.67
CA VAL A 130 4.09 2.33 -6.23
C VAL A 130 5.49 1.96 -5.72
N ARG A 131 5.59 1.58 -4.45
CA ARG A 131 6.85 1.08 -3.88
C ARG A 131 7.21 -0.30 -4.40
N ALA A 132 8.47 -0.67 -4.23
CA ALA A 132 8.98 -2.00 -4.51
C ALA A 132 9.54 -2.71 -3.26
N GLN A 133 9.38 -4.03 -3.21
CA GLN A 133 9.89 -4.92 -2.18
C GLN A 133 10.77 -5.99 -2.84
N ARG A 134 11.96 -6.19 -2.27
CA ARG A 134 12.88 -7.25 -2.71
C ARG A 134 12.58 -8.55 -1.96
N ALA A 135 12.41 -9.65 -2.70
CA ALA A 135 12.25 -10.99 -2.17
C ALA A 135 13.31 -11.91 -2.79
N GLY A 136 14.45 -12.07 -2.12
CA GLY A 136 15.62 -12.74 -2.69
C GLY A 136 16.12 -12.03 -3.95
N ASP A 137 16.01 -12.70 -5.10
CA ASP A 137 16.49 -12.21 -6.40
C ASP A 137 15.42 -11.47 -7.21
N VAL A 138 14.17 -11.43 -6.74
CA VAL A 138 13.10 -10.69 -7.42
C VAL A 138 12.78 -9.39 -6.70
N VAL A 139 12.36 -8.38 -7.47
CA VAL A 139 11.83 -7.12 -6.95
C VAL A 139 10.41 -6.99 -7.47
N LEU A 140 9.46 -6.84 -6.55
CA LEU A 140 8.04 -6.83 -6.83
C LEU A 140 7.37 -5.59 -6.25
N THR A 141 6.28 -5.14 -6.84
CA THR A 141 5.54 -3.98 -6.34
C THR A 141 4.82 -4.27 -5.03
N ARG A 142 4.94 -3.34 -4.09
CA ARG A 142 4.32 -3.28 -2.77
C ARG A 142 3.63 -1.91 -2.67
N PRO A 143 2.42 -1.73 -3.21
CA PRO A 143 1.79 -0.42 -3.24
C PRO A 143 1.42 0.06 -1.83
N LEU A 144 1.50 1.38 -1.64
CA LEU A 144 0.91 2.08 -0.49
C LEU A 144 -0.26 2.92 -0.95
N PHE A 145 -1.29 2.95 -0.12
CA PHE A 145 -2.53 3.68 -0.36
C PHE A 145 -2.73 4.69 0.77
N LEU A 146 -3.02 5.94 0.40
CA LEU A 146 -3.20 7.09 1.28
C LEU A 146 -4.65 7.55 1.24
N GLY A 147 -5.18 7.97 2.39
CA GLY A 147 -6.55 8.47 2.54
C GLY A 147 -6.75 9.94 2.20
N GLU A 148 -5.71 10.62 1.72
CA GLU A 148 -5.78 12.00 1.28
C GLU A 148 -4.75 12.26 0.19
N ARG A 149 -4.94 13.38 -0.53
CA ARG A 149 -3.95 13.87 -1.48
C ARG A 149 -2.73 14.36 -0.72
N VAL A 150 -1.56 14.00 -1.21
CA VAL A 150 -0.29 14.37 -0.59
C VAL A 150 0.70 14.75 -1.68
N ASP A 151 1.23 15.97 -1.64
CA ASP A 151 2.23 16.36 -2.65
C ASP A 151 3.63 15.84 -2.28
N ASP A 152 3.95 15.86 -0.98
CA ASP A 152 5.22 15.39 -0.42
C ASP A 152 5.04 14.13 0.42
N VAL A 153 5.21 12.96 -0.23
CA VAL A 153 5.10 11.67 0.44
C VAL A 153 6.22 11.40 1.43
N TRP A 154 7.38 12.05 1.29
CA TRP A 154 8.55 11.74 2.11
C TRP A 154 8.28 11.94 3.61
N HIS A 155 7.61 13.05 3.96
CA HIS A 155 7.26 13.38 5.34
C HIS A 155 5.91 12.81 5.78
N TYR A 156 5.09 12.38 4.83
CA TYR A 156 3.74 11.90 5.11
C TYR A 156 3.68 10.39 5.36
N VAL A 157 4.35 9.62 4.49
CA VAL A 157 4.48 8.17 4.59
C VAL A 157 5.38 7.83 5.80
N PRO A 158 5.01 6.82 6.61
CA PRO A 158 5.82 6.36 7.72
C PRO A 158 7.29 6.11 7.32
N ILE A 159 8.23 6.52 8.17
CA ILE A 159 9.66 6.43 7.85
C ILE A 159 10.12 4.99 7.64
N GLU A 160 9.47 4.05 8.34
CA GLU A 160 9.67 2.61 8.22
C GLU A 160 9.51 2.13 6.78
N GLU A 161 8.61 2.76 6.02
CA GLU A 161 8.34 2.37 4.63
C GLU A 161 9.43 2.82 3.66
N TRP A 162 10.30 3.75 4.05
CA TRP A 162 11.46 4.16 3.27
C TRP A 162 12.68 3.27 3.50
N HIS A 163 12.69 2.46 4.56
CA HIS A 163 13.82 1.62 4.91
C HIS A 163 13.76 0.24 4.23
N PRO A 164 14.77 -0.16 3.44
CA PRO A 164 14.76 -1.41 2.69
C PRO A 164 14.99 -2.68 3.54
N TYR A 165 15.05 -2.57 4.88
CA TYR A 165 15.41 -3.67 5.80
C TYR A 165 14.40 -3.85 6.96
N GLY A 166 13.16 -3.39 6.80
CA GLY A 166 12.08 -3.68 7.75
C GLY A 166 11.67 -5.15 7.69
#